data_AF-A0A848I6T7-F1
#
_entry.id   AF-A0A848I6T7-F1
#
_cell.length_a   1.000
_cell.length_b   1.000
_cell.length_c   1.000
_cell.angle_alpha   90.00
_cell.angle_beta   90.00
_cell.angle_gamma   90.00
#
_symmetry.space_group_name_H-M   'P 1'
#
loop_
_entity.id
_entity.type
_entity.pdbx_description
1 polymer ?
#
loop_
_entity_poly.entity_id
_entity_poly.type
_entity_poly.pdbx_seq_one_letter_code
_entity_poly.pdbx_strand_id
1 'polypeptide(L)'
;MTAFELAIFICVYRSPSPMRAQEIHDGVGRWFDCGIPGESLADSVGHMTGRGWLIKRGDRFRATIQGRDMARPLMNGIIRMLDQGTRLLDVALMMSVLQLTKGELDSAPGGH
;
A
#
# COMPACT_ATOMS: atom_id res chain seq x y z
N MET A 1 -3.03 -7.14 -10.54
CA MET A 1 -2.51 -6.55 -9.30
C MET A 1 -2.75 -5.06 -9.39
N THR A 2 -3.73 -4.55 -8.64
CA THR A 2 -4.00 -3.11 -8.47
C THR A 2 -2.96 -2.47 -7.54
N ALA A 3 -2.97 -1.13 -7.42
CA ALA A 3 -2.11 -0.44 -6.45
C ALA A 3 -2.40 -0.89 -5.01
N PHE A 4 -3.66 -1.14 -4.68
CA PHE A 4 -4.08 -1.64 -3.37
C PHE A 4 -3.58 -3.07 -3.11
N GLU A 5 -3.74 -3.98 -4.09
CA GLU A 5 -3.20 -5.34 -4.00
C GLU A 5 -1.68 -5.38 -3.93
N LEU A 6 -1.01 -4.46 -4.63
CA LEU A 6 0.44 -4.31 -4.55
C LEU A 6 0.86 -3.85 -3.15
N ALA A 7 0.16 -2.89 -2.55
CA ALA A 7 0.43 -2.47 -1.17
C ALA A 7 0.25 -3.63 -0.17
N ILE A 8 -0.84 -4.39 -0.28
CA ILE A 8 -1.06 -5.61 0.51
C ILE A 8 0.09 -6.60 0.30
N PHE A 9 0.47 -6.85 -0.96
CA PHE A 9 1.54 -7.80 -1.28
C PHE A 9 2.88 -7.37 -0.66
N ILE A 10 3.25 -6.10 -0.78
CA ILE A 10 4.49 -5.57 -0.23
C ILE A 10 4.47 -5.60 1.31
N CYS A 11 3.32 -5.32 1.93
CA CYS A 11 3.14 -5.45 3.38
C CYS A 11 3.46 -6.88 3.84
N VAL A 12 2.83 -7.88 3.21
CA VAL A 12 3.05 -9.30 3.53
C VAL A 12 4.46 -9.77 3.18
N TYR A 13 5.00 -9.35 2.04
CA TYR A 13 6.32 -9.75 1.55
C TYR A 13 7.47 -9.22 2.44
N ARG A 14 7.33 -8.01 2.98
CA ARG A 14 8.34 -7.40 3.86
C ARG A 14 8.33 -7.98 5.27
N SER A 15 7.25 -8.63 5.68
CA SER A 15 7.17 -9.25 7.00
C SER A 15 8.05 -10.51 7.07
N PRO A 16 8.92 -10.64 8.09
CA PRO A 16 9.74 -11.84 8.28
C PRO A 16 8.88 -13.07 8.61
N SER A 17 7.70 -12.85 9.19
CA SER A 17 6.77 -13.89 9.64
C SER A 17 5.43 -13.84 8.89
N PRO A 18 4.72 -14.97 8.71
CA PRO A 18 3.38 -14.98 8.12
C PRO A 18 2.41 -14.11 8.91
N MET A 19 1.66 -13.26 8.19
CA MET A 19 0.81 -12.21 8.77
C MET A 19 -0.66 -12.62 8.81
N ARG A 20 -1.38 -12.21 9.84
CA ARG A 20 -2.85 -12.30 9.93
C ARG A 20 -3.52 -11.19 9.12
N ALA A 21 -4.78 -11.39 8.76
CA ALA A 21 -5.56 -10.38 8.05
C ALA A 21 -5.60 -9.03 8.79
N GLN A 22 -5.74 -9.03 10.11
CA GLN A 22 -5.72 -7.79 10.91
C GLN A 22 -4.36 -7.08 10.85
N GLU A 23 -3.25 -7.81 10.94
CA GLU A 23 -1.91 -7.23 10.87
C GLU A 23 -1.65 -6.59 9.48
N ILE A 24 -2.20 -7.19 8.43
CA ILE A 24 -2.17 -6.65 7.07
C ILE A 24 -3.04 -5.39 7.00
N HIS A 25 -4.25 -5.42 7.57
CA HIS A 25 -5.15 -4.27 7.64
C HIS A 25 -4.50 -3.07 8.30
N ASP A 26 -3.94 -3.25 9.50
CA ASP A 26 -3.26 -2.20 10.25
C ASP A 26 -1.98 -1.71 9.54
N GLY A 27 -1.26 -2.64 8.90
CA GLY A 27 -0.06 -2.33 8.13
C GLY A 27 -0.33 -1.45 6.92
N VAL A 28 -1.33 -1.82 6.12
CA VAL A 28 -1.73 -1.10 4.90
C VAL A 28 -2.49 0.17 5.26
N GLY A 29 -3.34 0.17 6.29
CA GLY A 29 -4.06 1.35 6.76
C GLY A 29 -3.13 2.51 7.12
N ARG A 30 -2.00 2.22 7.77
CA ARG A 30 -0.96 3.22 8.04
C ARG A 30 -0.32 3.82 6.79
N TRP A 31 -0.31 3.11 5.66
CA TRP A 31 0.27 3.63 4.41
C TRP A 31 -0.70 4.51 3.64
N PHE A 32 -2.00 4.21 3.70
CA PHE A 32 -3.02 4.99 3.02
C PHE A 32 -3.57 6.16 3.87
N ASP A 33 -3.16 6.26 5.14
CA ASP A 33 -3.64 7.26 6.11
C ASP A 33 -5.17 7.37 6.14
N CYS A 34 -5.85 6.24 5.88
CA CYS A 34 -7.30 6.17 5.78
C CYS A 34 -7.84 4.85 6.32
N GLY A 35 -9.09 4.88 6.79
CA GLY A 35 -9.82 3.70 7.22
C GLY A 35 -10.18 2.84 6.02
N ILE A 36 -9.41 1.78 5.77
CA ILE A 36 -9.72 0.79 4.74
C ILE A 36 -10.90 -0.06 5.23
N PRO A 37 -12.00 -0.22 4.47
CA PRO A 37 -13.05 -1.15 4.84
C PRO A 37 -12.52 -2.59 4.91
N GLY A 38 -12.83 -3.30 5.99
CA GLY A 38 -12.36 -4.67 6.21
C GLY A 38 -12.79 -5.66 5.11
N GLU A 39 -13.99 -5.44 4.54
CA GLU A 39 -14.51 -6.21 3.41
C GLU A 39 -13.65 -6.04 2.14
N SER A 40 -13.28 -4.80 1.79
CA SER A 40 -12.41 -4.53 0.64
C SER A 40 -11.03 -5.19 0.77
N LEU A 41 -10.49 -5.25 1.99
CA LEU A 41 -9.26 -6.00 2.25
C LEU A 41 -9.48 -7.50 2.09
N ALA A 42 -10.55 -8.05 2.67
CA ALA A 42 -10.84 -9.48 2.61
C ALA A 42 -11.04 -9.95 1.16
N ASP A 43 -11.77 -9.19 0.34
CA ASP A 43 -11.98 -9.46 -1.08
C ASP A 43 -10.67 -9.44 -1.85
N SER A 44 -9.83 -8.43 -1.61
CA SER A 44 -8.52 -8.30 -2.26
C SER A 44 -7.60 -9.46 -1.86
N VAL A 45 -7.52 -9.80 -0.57
CA VAL A 45 -6.71 -10.93 -0.09
C VAL A 45 -7.23 -12.26 -0.64
N GLY A 46 -8.56 -12.42 -0.73
CA GLY A 46 -9.21 -13.58 -1.34
C GLY A 46 -8.84 -13.72 -2.81
N HIS A 47 -8.97 -12.64 -3.58
CA HIS A 47 -8.58 -12.60 -4.99
C HIS A 47 -7.08 -12.91 -5.18
N MET A 48 -6.20 -12.28 -4.39
CA MET A 48 -4.75 -12.51 -4.43
C MET A 48 -4.37 -13.96 -4.08
N THR A 49 -5.11 -14.58 -3.16
CA THR A 49 -4.92 -16.01 -2.82
C THR A 49 -5.39 -16.90 -3.97
N GLY A 50 -6.54 -16.62 -4.57
CA GLY A 50 -7.04 -17.34 -5.75
C GLY A 50 -6.14 -17.23 -6.98
N ARG A 51 -5.40 -16.12 -7.11
CA ARG A 51 -4.39 -15.91 -8.16
C ARG A 51 -3.01 -16.53 -7.85
N GLY A 52 -2.83 -17.12 -6.66
CA GLY A 52 -1.57 -17.73 -6.23
C GLY A 52 -0.49 -16.72 -5.82
N TRP A 53 -0.82 -15.44 -5.66
CA TRP A 53 0.12 -14.41 -5.23
C TRP A 53 0.37 -14.44 -3.71
N LEU A 54 -0.64 -14.85 -2.95
CA LEU A 54 -0.54 -15.14 -1.53
C LEU A 54 -0.87 -16.61 -1.29
N ILE A 55 -0.23 -17.20 -0.28
CA ILE A 55 -0.60 -18.51 0.23
C ILE A 55 -1.13 -18.36 1.66
N LYS A 56 -2.30 -18.93 1.92
CA LYS A 56 -2.91 -19.00 3.24
C LYS A 56 -2.46 -20.28 3.95
N ARG A 57 -1.95 -20.16 5.17
CA ARG A 57 -1.65 -21.27 6.08
C ARG A 57 -2.36 -21.00 7.40
N GLY A 58 -3.49 -21.67 7.64
CA GLY A 58 -4.36 -21.38 8.78
C GLY A 58 -4.95 -19.97 8.69
N ASP A 59 -4.75 -19.16 9.72
CA ASP A 59 -5.18 -17.75 9.81
C ASP A 59 -4.16 -16.75 9.24
N ARG A 60 -3.04 -17.25 8.71
CA ARG A 60 -1.91 -16.42 8.27
C ARG A 60 -1.64 -16.51 6.77
N PHE A 61 -1.06 -15.45 6.22
CA PHE A 61 -0.73 -15.27 4.83
C PHE A 61 0.77 -15.11 4.64
N ARG A 62 1.28 -15.65 3.54
CA ARG A 62 2.67 -15.45 3.10
C ARG A 62 2.71 -15.12 1.61
N ALA A 63 3.65 -14.26 1.23
CA ALA A 63 3.91 -13.97 -0.17
C ALA A 63 4.52 -15.20 -0.88
N THR A 64 4.11 -15.43 -2.12
CA THR A 64 4.65 -16.50 -2.96
C THR A 64 5.69 -15.97 -3.94
N ILE A 65 6.45 -16.88 -4.56
CA ILE A 65 7.38 -16.54 -5.65
C ILE A 65 6.60 -15.96 -6.84
N GLN A 66 5.47 -16.57 -7.21
CA GLN A 66 4.61 -16.10 -8.29
C GLN A 66 4.10 -14.67 -8.04
N GLY A 67 3.68 -14.37 -6.80
CA GLY A 67 3.30 -13.01 -6.42
C GLY A 67 4.47 -12.04 -6.53
N ARG A 68 5.68 -12.47 -6.17
CA ARG A 68 6.90 -11.65 -6.29
C ARG A 68 7.23 -11.32 -7.74
N ASP A 69 7.12 -12.30 -8.62
CA ASP A 69 7.40 -12.11 -10.04
C ASP A 69 6.39 -11.18 -10.70
N MET A 70 5.13 -11.19 -10.23
CA MET A 70 4.13 -10.22 -10.64
C MET A 70 4.39 -8.81 -10.05
N ALA A 71 4.78 -8.71 -8.78
CA ALA A 71 4.99 -7.42 -8.11
C ALA A 71 6.27 -6.71 -8.57
N ARG A 72 7.32 -7.45 -8.93
CA ARG A 72 8.63 -6.89 -9.32
C ARG A 72 8.58 -5.86 -10.46
N PRO A 73 7.98 -6.15 -11.63
CA PRO A 73 7.93 -5.15 -12.71
C PRO A 73 7.11 -3.92 -12.32
N LEU A 74 6.07 -4.08 -11.48
CA LEU A 74 5.26 -2.96 -10.98
C LEU A 74 6.08 -2.06 -10.06
N MET A 75 6.86 -2.63 -9.14
CA MET A 75 7.77 -1.87 -8.28
C MET A 75 8.84 -1.12 -9.09
N ASN A 76 9.43 -1.78 -10.08
CA ASN A 76 10.39 -1.12 -10.98
C ASN A 76 9.73 0.02 -11.77
N GLY A 77 8.49 -0.17 -12.22
CA GLY A 77 7.69 0.86 -12.87
C GLY A 77 7.44 2.06 -11.96
N ILE A 78 7.00 1.84 -10.72
CA ILE A 78 6.78 2.90 -9.72
C ILE A 78 8.07 3.67 -9.46
N ILE A 79 9.19 2.97 -9.21
CA ILE A 79 10.49 3.61 -8.97
C ILE A 79 10.88 4.49 -10.17
N ARG A 80 10.76 3.98 -11.40
CA ARG A 80 11.11 4.75 -12.60
C ARG A 80 10.17 5.92 -12.86
N MET A 81 8.88 5.79 -12.56
CA MET A 81 7.93 6.91 -12.66
C MET A 81 8.24 8.02 -11.64
N LEU A 82 8.71 7.65 -10.44
CA LEU A 82 9.16 8.61 -9.43
C LEU A 82 10.51 9.26 -9.79
N ASP A 83 11.36 8.54 -10.52
CA ASP A 83 12.72 8.94 -10.90
C ASP A 83 12.78 9.74 -12.23
N GLN A 84 11.95 9.41 -13.23
CA GLN A 84 11.97 10.07 -14.55
C GLN A 84 11.26 11.45 -14.57
N GLY A 85 11.93 12.45 -14.02
CA GLY A 85 11.85 13.83 -14.53
C GLY A 85 10.92 14.80 -13.79
N THR A 86 10.15 14.35 -12.81
CA THR A 86 9.28 15.24 -12.01
C THR A 86 9.83 15.53 -10.61
N ARG A 87 10.94 14.88 -10.20
CA ARG A 87 11.50 14.96 -8.83
C ARG A 87 10.40 14.83 -7.78
N LEU A 88 9.42 13.94 -7.99
CA LEU A 88 8.26 13.83 -7.10
C LEU A 88 8.66 13.48 -5.67
N LEU A 89 9.78 12.78 -5.48
CA LEU A 89 10.39 12.59 -4.17
C LEU A 89 10.85 13.92 -3.55
N ASP A 90 11.50 14.79 -4.31
CA ASP A 90 11.89 16.13 -3.83
C ASP A 90 10.67 17.03 -3.61
N VAL A 91 9.62 16.93 -4.43
CA VAL A 91 8.37 17.70 -4.30
C VAL A 91 7.55 17.21 -3.11
N ALA A 92 7.36 15.90 -2.93
CA ALA A 92 6.67 15.35 -1.77
C ALA A 92 7.44 15.64 -0.47
N LEU A 93 8.78 15.56 -0.49
CA LEU A 93 9.63 15.97 0.61
C LEU A 93 9.50 17.47 0.88
N MET A 94 9.54 18.32 -0.15
CA MET A 94 9.32 19.77 0.01
C MET A 94 7.93 20.08 0.56
N MET A 95 6.87 19.44 0.07
CA MET A 95 5.50 19.65 0.58
C MET A 95 5.36 19.19 2.03
N SER A 96 6.01 18.09 2.41
CA SER A 96 6.10 17.65 3.82
C SER A 96 6.92 18.60 4.70
N VAL A 97 8.02 19.16 4.18
CA VAL A 97 8.87 20.15 4.88
C VAL A 97 8.14 21.48 5.04
N LEU A 98 7.37 21.89 4.02
CA LEU A 98 6.60 23.13 4.01
C LEU A 98 5.25 23.02 4.73
N GLN A 99 4.87 21.82 5.23
CA GLN A 99 3.57 21.53 5.87
C GLN A 99 2.33 21.87 5.03
N LEU A 100 2.45 21.90 3.69
CA LEU A 100 1.43 22.47 2.81
C LEU A 100 0.22 21.57 2.54
N THR A 101 0.19 20.32 3.01
CA THR A 101 -0.88 19.37 2.62
C THR A 101 -1.93 19.06 3.69
N LYS A 102 -1.79 19.57 4.92
CA LYS A 102 -2.85 19.41 5.94
C LYS A 102 -3.45 20.74 6.40
N GLY A 103 -2.64 21.79 6.54
CA GLY A 103 -3.12 23.10 7.01
C GLY A 103 -4.10 23.80 6.07
N GLU A 104 -3.96 23.64 4.75
CA GLU A 104 -4.82 24.33 3.76
C GLU A 104 -6.18 23.66 3.55
N LEU A 105 -6.34 22.40 3.95
CA LEU A 105 -7.64 21.70 3.91
C LEU A 105 -8.42 21.84 5.23
N ASP A 106 -7.73 21.98 6.37
CA ASP A 106 -8.35 22.24 7.67
C ASP A 106 -8.73 23.72 7.85
N SER A 107 -8.17 24.63 7.03
CA SER A 107 -8.43 26.07 7.07
C SER A 107 -9.30 26.53 5.89
N ALA A 108 -10.50 25.99 5.73
CA ALA A 108 -11.51 26.69 4.96
C ALA A 108 -11.95 27.95 5.74
N PRO A 109 -11.81 29.18 5.22
CA PRO A 109 -12.33 30.37 5.88
C PRO A 109 -13.83 30.44 5.65
N GLY A 110 -14.60 29.91 6.60
CA GLY A 110 -16.05 30.02 6.64
C GLY A 110 -16.55 30.19 8.06
N GLY A 111 -16.76 31.43 8.48
CA GLY A 111 -17.61 31.77 9.63
C GLY A 111 -16.92 32.57 10.75
N HIS A 112 -16.83 33.88 10.58
CA HIS A 112 -17.54 34.89 11.38
C HIS A 112 -17.33 36.29 10.79
#